data_AF-A0A932R192-F1
#
_entry.id   AF-A0A932R192-F1
#
_cell.length_a   1.000
_cell.length_b   1.000
_cell.length_c   1.000
_cell.angle_alpha   90.00
_cell.angle_beta   90.00
_cell.angle_gamma   90.00
#
_symmetry.space_group_name_H-M   'P 1'
#
loop_
_entity.id
_entity.type
_entity.pdbx_description
1 polymer ?
#
loop_
_entity_poly.entity_id
_entity_poly.type
_entity_poly.pdbx_seq_one_letter_code
_entity_poly.pdbx_strand_id
1 'polypeptide(L)'
;MSTLRVRIAPSPTGYLHVGTARAALFNYLFAKKHGGVFVLRIEDTDLERSDKKYEVDIFESMRWLGIVPDESPEIGGPHGPYRQTERTESYRRHLIKLLERGSAFYCFHSERELEDEKEKLLAAHRPPLHMCEYRTMDPSEAKLLAEAKPDHIIRFKTPPGKAIAFGDLIRGDVSFASDLLGDFSIAKKINVPL
;
A
#
# COMPACT_ATOMS: atom_id res chain seq x y z
N MET A 1 21.99 2.81 -18.04
CA MET A 1 22.04 2.93 -16.57
C MET A 1 20.70 3.43 -16.09
N SER A 2 20.13 2.84 -15.05
CA SER A 2 18.88 3.35 -14.45
C SER A 2 19.21 4.62 -13.66
N THR A 3 18.52 5.73 -13.98
CA THR A 3 18.61 6.97 -13.19
C THR A 3 18.07 6.70 -11.78
N LEU A 4 18.77 7.19 -10.75
CA LEU A 4 18.29 7.12 -9.36
C LEU A 4 16.93 7.82 -9.24
N ARG A 5 15.96 7.15 -8.61
CA ARG A 5 14.62 7.71 -8.39
C ARG A 5 14.16 7.42 -6.98
N VAL A 6 13.63 8.44 -6.32
CA VAL A 6 13.08 8.34 -4.95
C VAL A 6 11.74 9.06 -4.89
N ARG A 7 10.93 8.72 -3.88
CA ARG A 7 9.63 9.37 -3.68
C ARG A 7 9.35 9.69 -2.22
N ILE A 8 8.62 10.78 -2.00
CA ILE A 8 7.79 10.96 -0.82
C ILE A 8 6.34 10.64 -1.18
N ALA A 9 5.64 9.96 -0.26
CA ALA A 9 4.31 9.43 -0.49
C ALA A 9 3.37 9.76 0.69
N PRO A 10 3.02 11.04 0.92
CA PRO A 10 2.13 11.42 2.01
C PRO A 10 0.67 11.11 1.69
N SER A 11 -0.08 10.68 2.70
CA SER A 11 -1.54 10.62 2.66
C SER A 11 -2.13 11.96 3.09
N PRO A 12 -3.10 12.53 2.37
CA PRO A 12 -3.70 13.83 2.70
C PRO A 12 -4.77 13.68 3.80
N THR A 13 -4.40 13.07 4.93
CA THR A 13 -5.29 12.78 6.07
C THR A 13 -5.08 13.71 7.27
N GLY A 14 -4.21 14.72 7.11
CA GLY A 14 -3.84 15.68 8.13
C GLY A 14 -2.75 16.62 7.62
N TYR A 15 -2.41 17.64 8.42
CA TYR A 15 -1.34 18.57 8.11
C TYR A 15 0.03 17.87 8.00
N LEU A 16 0.93 18.44 7.20
CA LEU A 16 2.28 17.90 7.01
C LEU A 16 3.05 17.85 8.33
N HIS A 17 3.22 16.64 8.88
CA HIS A 17 3.98 16.46 10.11
C HIS A 17 5.50 16.48 9.87
N VAL A 18 6.25 16.89 10.90
CA VAL A 18 7.73 17.02 10.87
C VAL A 18 8.43 15.74 10.43
N GLY A 19 7.88 14.57 10.77
CA GLY A 19 8.43 13.28 10.34
C GLY A 19 8.40 13.08 8.81
N THR A 20 7.30 13.45 8.16
CA THR A 20 7.19 13.40 6.69
C THR A 20 8.08 14.46 6.07
N ALA A 21 8.14 15.67 6.63
CA ALA A 21 9.05 16.72 6.16
C ALA A 21 10.52 16.27 6.20
N ARG A 22 10.94 15.60 7.29
CA ARG A 22 12.29 15.01 7.41
C ARG A 22 12.54 13.95 6.35
N ALA A 23 11.58 13.05 6.12
CA ALA A 23 11.71 12.02 5.08
C ALA A 23 11.78 12.64 3.68
N ALA A 24 10.97 13.67 3.39
CA ALA A 24 11.00 14.41 2.15
C ALA A 24 12.38 15.05 1.92
N LEU A 25 12.94 15.71 2.94
CA LEU A 25 14.27 16.32 2.89
C LEU A 25 15.36 15.29 2.57
N PHE A 26 15.36 14.12 3.22
CA PHE A 26 16.35 13.09 2.94
C PHE A 26 16.26 12.55 1.51
N ASN A 27 15.04 12.28 1.01
CA ASN A 27 14.85 11.85 -0.36
C ASN A 27 15.29 12.93 -1.35
N TYR A 28 14.92 14.19 -1.11
CA TYR A 28 15.31 15.33 -1.94
C TYR A 28 16.83 15.50 -2.01
N LEU A 29 17.51 15.55 -0.87
CA LEU A 29 18.98 15.69 -0.81
C LEU A 29 19.68 14.50 -1.47
N PHE A 30 19.17 13.28 -1.24
CA PHE A 30 19.73 12.08 -1.84
C PHE A 30 19.59 12.07 -3.37
N ALA A 31 18.44 12.50 -3.90
CA ALA A 31 18.24 12.69 -5.33
C ALA A 31 19.19 13.74 -5.90
N LYS A 32 19.25 14.94 -5.30
CA LYS A 32 20.09 16.04 -5.79
C LYS A 32 21.58 15.68 -5.77
N LYS A 33 22.05 15.02 -4.71
CA LYS A 33 23.46 14.57 -4.60
C LYS A 33 23.86 13.63 -5.74
N HIS A 34 22.96 12.81 -6.24
CA HIS A 34 23.25 11.78 -7.26
C HIS A 34 22.70 12.13 -8.65
N GLY A 35 22.21 13.35 -8.86
CA GLY A 35 21.56 13.72 -10.13
C GLY A 35 20.33 12.86 -10.45
N GLY A 36 19.62 12.39 -9.42
CA GLY A 36 18.41 11.58 -9.53
C GLY A 36 17.12 12.41 -9.59
N VAL A 37 16.00 11.69 -9.61
CA VAL A 37 14.64 12.28 -9.66
C VAL A 37 13.95 12.11 -8.30
N PHE A 38 13.41 13.22 -7.78
CA PHE A 38 12.60 13.25 -6.57
C PHE A 38 11.11 13.41 -6.93
N VAL A 39 10.30 12.43 -6.56
CA VAL A 39 8.88 12.35 -6.90
C VAL A 39 8.00 12.62 -5.68
N LEU A 40 6.94 13.41 -5.84
CA LEU A 40 5.83 13.53 -4.90
C LEU A 40 4.63 12.75 -5.42
N ARG A 41 4.15 11.76 -4.66
CA ARG A 41 2.93 10.99 -4.99
C ARG A 41 1.95 11.08 -3.83
N ILE A 42 0.70 11.42 -4.11
CA ILE A 42 -0.34 11.54 -3.10
C ILE A 42 -0.99 10.17 -2.88
N GLU A 43 -1.01 9.70 -1.63
CA GLU A 43 -1.57 8.42 -1.20
C GLU A 43 -3.00 8.64 -0.66
N ASP A 44 -3.94 8.95 -1.55
CA ASP A 44 -5.32 9.36 -1.29
C ASP A 44 -6.37 8.24 -1.47
N THR A 45 -5.97 6.97 -1.39
CA THR A 45 -6.88 5.81 -1.58
C THR A 45 -7.96 5.72 -0.51
N ASP A 46 -7.71 6.25 0.68
CA ASP A 46 -8.68 6.34 1.76
C ASP A 46 -9.52 7.63 1.62
N LEU A 47 -10.62 7.53 0.88
CA LEU A 47 -11.50 8.66 0.59
C LEU A 47 -12.18 9.26 1.83
N GLU A 48 -12.38 8.48 2.90
CA GLU A 48 -13.04 8.96 4.12
C GLU A 48 -12.12 9.84 4.95
N ARG A 49 -10.82 9.49 4.98
CA ARG A 49 -9.81 10.24 5.73
C ARG A 49 -9.12 11.32 4.90
N SER A 50 -9.18 11.23 3.58
CA SER A 50 -8.50 12.16 2.66
C SER A 50 -9.31 13.44 2.44
N ASP A 51 -8.67 14.60 2.61
CA ASP A 51 -9.29 15.91 2.37
C ASP A 51 -8.38 16.77 1.48
N LYS A 52 -8.98 17.44 0.49
CA LYS A 52 -8.27 18.28 -0.47
C LYS A 52 -7.47 19.39 0.23
N LYS A 53 -7.94 19.90 1.37
CA LYS A 53 -7.22 20.93 2.14
C LYS A 53 -5.84 20.44 2.61
N TYR A 54 -5.71 19.17 2.97
CA TYR A 54 -4.45 18.59 3.41
C TYR A 54 -3.51 18.32 2.24
N GLU A 55 -4.05 18.00 1.07
CA GLU A 55 -3.24 17.93 -0.16
C GLU A 55 -2.63 19.29 -0.50
N VAL A 56 -3.43 20.36 -0.41
CA VAL A 56 -2.94 21.74 -0.61
C VAL A 56 -1.86 22.10 0.41
N ASP A 57 -2.09 21.79 1.69
CA ASP A 57 -1.10 21.99 2.76
C ASP A 57 0.22 21.27 2.48
N ILE A 58 0.18 20.02 1.98
CA ILE A 58 1.38 19.27 1.60
C ILE A 58 2.17 20.04 0.53
N PHE A 59 1.51 20.54 -0.52
CA PHE A 59 2.18 21.28 -1.59
C PHE A 59 2.76 22.61 -1.10
N GLU A 60 1.99 23.37 -0.31
CA GLU A 60 2.42 24.66 0.23
C GLU A 60 3.57 24.52 1.22
N SER A 61 3.48 23.55 2.14
CA SER A 61 4.54 23.27 3.11
C SER A 61 5.82 22.80 2.43
N MET A 62 5.74 21.96 1.40
CA MET A 62 6.91 21.56 0.63
C MET A 62 7.54 22.74 -0.12
N ARG A 63 6.74 23.61 -0.73
CA ARG A 63 7.21 24.84 -1.37
C ARG A 63 7.88 25.78 -0.36
N TRP A 64 7.28 25.98 0.81
CA TRP A 64 7.84 26.81 1.88
C TRP A 64 9.19 26.30 2.39
N LEU A 65 9.36 24.97 2.49
CA LEU A 65 10.62 24.34 2.84
C LEU A 65 11.68 24.40 1.73
N GLY A 66 11.34 24.88 0.53
CA GLY A 66 12.22 24.86 -0.64
C GLY A 66 12.43 23.46 -1.24
N ILE A 67 11.58 22.49 -0.87
CA ILE A 67 11.65 21.10 -1.34
C ILE A 67 10.72 20.95 -2.54
N VAL A 68 11.24 21.21 -3.73
CA VAL A 68 10.47 21.11 -4.98
C VAL A 68 10.69 19.75 -5.64
N PRO A 69 9.61 18.96 -5.87
CA PRO A 69 9.72 17.68 -6.58
C PRO A 69 9.97 17.90 -8.07
N ASP A 70 10.66 16.95 -8.70
CA ASP A 70 10.87 16.93 -10.15
C ASP A 70 9.64 16.34 -10.87
N GLU A 71 8.86 15.50 -10.17
CA GLU A 71 7.59 14.93 -10.65
C GLU A 71 6.52 15.01 -9.54
N SER A 72 5.32 15.48 -9.86
CA SER A 72 4.23 15.63 -8.88
C SER A 72 2.87 15.73 -9.57
N PRO A 73 1.75 15.77 -8.82
CA PRO A 73 0.45 16.08 -9.41
C PRO A 73 0.36 17.47 -10.05
N GLU A 74 1.10 18.46 -9.53
CA GLU A 74 1.11 19.84 -10.06
C GLU A 74 2.04 19.98 -11.28
N ILE A 75 3.17 19.26 -11.30
CA ILE A 75 4.21 19.37 -12.34
C ILE A 75 4.01 18.36 -13.47
N GLY A 76 3.39 17.22 -13.17
CA GLY A 76 3.29 16.08 -14.08
C GLY A 76 4.59 15.28 -14.14
N GLY A 77 4.77 14.55 -15.23
CA GLY A 77 5.93 13.69 -15.48
C GLY A 77 5.54 12.35 -16.13
N PRO A 78 6.53 11.54 -16.51
CA PRO A 78 6.33 10.37 -17.37
C PRO A 78 5.55 9.22 -16.74
N HIS A 79 5.41 9.20 -15.40
CA HIS A 79 4.77 8.12 -14.65
C HIS A 79 3.45 8.52 -14.00
N GLY A 80 2.89 9.66 -14.42
CA GLY A 80 1.58 10.10 -13.98
C GLY A 80 0.47 9.08 -14.27
N PRO A 81 -0.72 9.25 -13.66
CA PRO A 81 -1.05 10.30 -12.70
C PRO A 81 -0.37 10.10 -11.33
N TYR A 82 -0.15 11.16 -10.56
CA TYR A 82 0.57 11.11 -9.27
C TYR A 82 -0.35 11.16 -8.04
N ARG A 83 -1.67 11.14 -8.23
CA ARG A 83 -2.63 10.77 -7.18
C ARG A 83 -2.99 9.31 -7.33
N GLN A 84 -3.13 8.58 -6.24
CA GLN A 84 -3.45 7.16 -6.32
C GLN A 84 -4.90 6.91 -6.74
N THR A 85 -5.83 7.78 -6.35
CA THR A 85 -7.24 7.70 -6.78
C THR A 85 -7.41 7.76 -8.30
N GLU A 86 -6.50 8.42 -9.00
CA GLU A 86 -6.46 8.53 -10.46
C GLU A 86 -5.87 7.28 -11.14
N ARG A 87 -5.40 6.28 -10.38
CA ARG A 87 -4.66 5.09 -10.88
C ARG A 87 -5.43 3.78 -10.80
N THR A 88 -6.73 3.83 -10.52
CA THR A 88 -7.60 2.65 -10.30
C THR A 88 -7.45 1.55 -11.35
N GLU A 89 -7.41 1.90 -12.64
CA GLU A 89 -7.26 0.91 -13.72
C GLU A 89 -5.89 0.19 -13.67
N SER A 90 -4.83 0.89 -13.25
CA SER A 90 -3.54 0.25 -13.05
C SER A 90 -3.60 -0.80 -11.95
N TYR A 91 -4.23 -0.49 -10.82
CA TYR A 91 -4.36 -1.42 -9.70
C TYR A 91 -5.22 -2.62 -10.06
N ARG A 92 -6.37 -2.39 -10.69
CA ARG A 92 -7.26 -3.43 -11.21
C ARG A 92 -6.49 -4.44 -12.07
N ARG A 93 -5.69 -3.98 -13.03
CA ARG A 93 -4.88 -4.87 -13.89
C ARG A 93 -3.87 -5.72 -13.10
N HIS A 94 -3.27 -5.17 -12.05
CA HIS A 94 -2.32 -5.92 -11.21
C HIS A 94 -3.04 -6.89 -10.27
N LEU A 95 -4.19 -6.52 -9.72
CA LEU A 95 -5.01 -7.40 -8.89
C LEU A 95 -5.50 -8.61 -9.70
N ILE A 96 -5.97 -8.41 -10.94
CA ILE A 96 -6.35 -9.50 -11.84
C ILE A 96 -5.17 -10.46 -12.04
N LYS A 97 -3.98 -9.95 -12.35
CA LYS A 97 -2.77 -10.79 -12.51
C LYS A 97 -2.41 -11.56 -11.25
N LEU A 98 -2.58 -10.97 -10.07
CA LEU A 98 -2.30 -11.64 -8.80
C LEU A 98 -3.31 -12.76 -8.52
N LEU A 99 -4.59 -12.52 -8.81
CA LEU A 99 -5.67 -13.52 -8.70
C LEU A 99 -5.45 -14.67 -9.68
N GLU A 100 -5.16 -14.39 -10.95
CA GLU A 100 -4.88 -15.40 -11.98
C GLU A 100 -3.66 -16.27 -11.65
N ARG A 101 -2.64 -15.70 -11.00
CA ARG A 101 -1.44 -16.42 -10.56
C ARG A 101 -1.62 -17.14 -9.22
N GLY A 102 -2.80 -17.05 -8.60
CA GLY A 102 -3.07 -17.60 -7.26
C GLY A 102 -2.22 -16.96 -6.15
N SER A 103 -1.64 -15.78 -6.39
CA SER A 103 -0.88 -15.00 -5.40
C SER A 103 -1.78 -14.08 -4.57
N ALA A 104 -3.02 -13.89 -4.99
CA ALA A 104 -4.09 -13.26 -4.25
C ALA A 104 -5.36 -14.11 -4.35
N PHE A 105 -6.31 -13.89 -3.44
CA PHE A 105 -7.58 -14.61 -3.40
C PHE A 105 -8.68 -13.75 -2.78
N TYR A 106 -9.94 -14.14 -3.01
CA TYR A 106 -11.11 -13.51 -2.40
C TYR A 106 -11.36 -14.06 -1.01
N CYS A 107 -11.58 -13.17 -0.04
CA CYS A 107 -11.95 -13.50 1.33
C CYS A 107 -13.37 -12.99 1.59
N PHE A 108 -14.23 -13.89 2.09
CA PHE A 108 -15.66 -13.63 2.30
C PHE A 108 -16.06 -13.47 3.76
N HIS A 109 -15.08 -13.41 4.67
CA HIS A 109 -15.33 -13.10 6.06
C HIS A 109 -15.95 -11.71 6.22
N SER A 110 -16.96 -11.63 7.08
CA SER A 110 -17.51 -10.39 7.60
C SER A 110 -16.53 -9.70 8.54
N GLU A 111 -16.70 -8.39 8.74
CA GLU A 111 -15.92 -7.62 9.71
C GLU A 111 -16.06 -8.19 11.13
N ARG A 112 -17.27 -8.66 11.49
CA ARG A 112 -17.53 -9.25 12.81
C ARG A 112 -16.76 -10.54 13.04
N GLU A 113 -16.70 -11.44 12.05
CA GLU A 113 -15.93 -12.69 12.17
C GLU A 113 -14.44 -12.42 12.39
N LEU A 114 -13.88 -11.44 11.66
CA LEU A 114 -12.48 -11.04 11.78
C LEU A 114 -12.19 -10.37 13.14
N GLU A 115 -13.14 -9.58 13.65
CA GLU A 115 -13.00 -8.96 14.96
C GLU A 115 -13.08 -9.99 16.09
N ASP A 116 -14.01 -10.95 16.01
CA ASP A 116 -14.12 -12.06 16.97
C ASP A 116 -12.85 -12.94 16.96
N GLU A 117 -12.27 -13.22 15.79
CA GLU A 117 -10.99 -13.93 15.67
C GLU A 117 -9.85 -13.15 16.35
N LYS A 118 -9.76 -11.84 16.04
CA LYS A 118 -8.76 -10.94 16.64
C LYS A 118 -8.88 -10.92 18.15
N GLU A 119 -10.08 -10.77 18.70
CA GLU A 119 -10.33 -10.76 20.14
C GLU A 119 -9.90 -12.08 20.80
N LYS A 120 -10.22 -13.22 20.19
CA LYS A 120 -9.79 -14.54 20.67
C LYS A 120 -8.27 -14.69 20.69
N LEU A 121 -7.59 -14.25 19.63
CA LEU A 121 -6.13 -14.30 19.54
C LEU A 121 -5.48 -13.41 20.61
N LEU A 122 -5.99 -12.19 20.79
CA LEU A 122 -5.51 -11.26 21.81
C LEU A 122 -5.74 -11.81 23.23
N ALA A 123 -6.91 -12.38 23.52
CA ALA A 123 -7.20 -13.03 24.80
C ALA A 123 -6.25 -14.21 25.07
N ALA A 124 -5.85 -14.93 24.01
CA ALA A 124 -4.85 -16.00 24.06
C ALA A 124 -3.40 -15.49 24.05
N HIS A 125 -3.15 -14.18 24.14
CA HIS A 125 -1.83 -13.54 24.07
C HIS A 125 -1.05 -13.91 22.79
N ARG A 126 -1.79 -14.14 21.70
CA ARG A 126 -1.24 -14.44 20.37
C ARG A 126 -1.36 -13.21 19.47
N PRO A 127 -0.42 -13.03 18.52
CA PRO A 127 -0.53 -11.97 17.53
C PRO A 127 -1.79 -12.17 16.68
N PRO A 128 -2.52 -11.10 16.33
CA PRO A 128 -3.76 -11.16 15.55
C PRO A 128 -3.47 -11.41 14.06
N LEU A 129 -3.08 -12.64 13.75
CA LEU A 129 -2.75 -13.10 12.40
C LEU A 129 -3.92 -13.89 11.82
N HIS A 130 -4.47 -13.40 10.70
CA HIS A 130 -5.54 -14.09 9.98
C HIS A 130 -4.96 -14.98 8.88
N MET A 131 -5.27 -16.28 8.93
CA MET A 131 -4.93 -17.25 7.89
C MET A 131 -6.23 -17.75 7.28
N CYS A 132 -6.54 -17.28 6.07
CA CYS A 132 -7.87 -17.44 5.53
C CYS A 132 -8.05 -18.83 4.90
N GLU A 133 -9.13 -19.55 5.23
CA GLU A 133 -9.45 -20.84 4.63
C GLU A 133 -9.84 -20.73 3.14
N TYR A 134 -10.34 -19.56 2.71
CA TYR A 134 -10.63 -19.31 1.29
C TYR A 134 -9.38 -19.28 0.39
N ARG A 135 -8.17 -19.25 0.97
CA ARG A 135 -6.90 -19.25 0.20
C ARG A 135 -6.67 -20.49 -0.65
N THR A 136 -7.36 -21.60 -0.34
CA THR A 136 -7.28 -22.87 -1.07
C THR A 136 -8.51 -23.14 -1.94
N MET A 137 -9.49 -22.23 -1.96
CA MET A 137 -10.66 -22.34 -2.82
C MET A 137 -10.24 -22.33 -4.29
N ASP A 138 -10.98 -23.05 -5.13
CA ASP A 138 -10.75 -23.01 -6.57
C ASP A 138 -10.94 -21.58 -7.11
N PRO A 139 -10.00 -21.01 -7.89
CA PRO A 139 -10.11 -19.64 -8.36
C PRO A 139 -11.35 -19.35 -9.21
N SER A 140 -11.87 -20.33 -9.95
CA SER A 140 -13.07 -20.15 -10.77
C SER A 140 -14.33 -20.10 -9.91
N GLU A 141 -14.41 -20.96 -8.88
CA GLU A 141 -15.49 -20.93 -7.89
C GLU A 141 -15.45 -19.64 -7.06
N ALA A 142 -14.27 -19.24 -6.59
CA ALA A 142 -14.10 -18.01 -5.81
C ALA A 142 -14.54 -16.78 -6.60
N LYS A 143 -14.27 -16.75 -7.91
CA LYS A 143 -14.70 -15.66 -8.79
C LYS A 143 -16.22 -15.62 -8.94
N LEU A 144 -16.87 -16.77 -9.17
CA LEU A 144 -18.33 -16.85 -9.24
C LEU A 144 -18.98 -16.42 -7.92
N LEU A 145 -18.39 -16.83 -6.79
CA LEU A 145 -18.87 -16.43 -5.47
C LEU A 145 -18.70 -14.93 -5.22
N ALA A 146 -17.60 -14.32 -5.66
CA ALA A 146 -17.38 -12.88 -5.56
C ALA A 146 -18.33 -12.05 -6.45
N GLU A 147 -18.81 -12.62 -7.55
CA GLU A 147 -19.86 -12.02 -8.38
C GLU A 147 -21.24 -12.11 -7.71
N ALA A 148 -21.50 -13.19 -6.95
CA ALA A 148 -22.77 -13.40 -6.23
C ALA A 148 -22.84 -12.73 -4.85
N LYS A 149 -21.72 -12.64 -4.13
CA LYS A 149 -21.59 -12.03 -2.80
C LYS A 149 -20.86 -10.69 -2.89
N PRO A 150 -21.56 -9.55 -2.68
CA PRO A 150 -20.95 -8.22 -2.80
C PRO A 150 -19.95 -7.91 -1.67
N ASP A 151 -20.06 -8.62 -0.54
CA ASP A 151 -19.23 -8.46 0.64
C ASP A 151 -18.06 -9.43 0.59
N HIS A 152 -16.95 -8.95 0.04
CA HIS A 152 -15.68 -9.66 -0.01
C HIS A 152 -14.54 -8.65 -0.10
N ILE A 153 -13.34 -9.10 0.24
CA ILE A 153 -12.09 -8.36 0.03
C ILE A 153 -11.07 -9.22 -0.70
N ILE A 154 -10.01 -8.61 -1.21
CA ILE A 154 -8.90 -9.33 -1.84
C ILE A 154 -7.72 -9.32 -0.88
N ARG A 155 -7.18 -10.51 -0.58
CA ARG A 155 -6.02 -10.71 0.28
C ARG A 155 -4.83 -11.23 -0.52
N PHE A 156 -3.62 -10.88 -0.07
CA PHE A 156 -2.40 -11.49 -0.56
C PHE A 156 -2.22 -12.88 0.07
N LYS A 157 -1.83 -13.87 -0.73
CA LYS A 157 -1.57 -15.23 -0.27
C LYS A 157 -0.14 -15.32 0.25
N THR A 158 0.03 -15.15 1.54
CA THR A 158 1.36 -15.20 2.15
C THR A 158 1.88 -16.65 2.12
N PRO A 159 3.09 -16.90 1.59
CA PRO A 159 3.66 -18.24 1.55
C PRO A 159 4.06 -18.68 2.97
N PRO A 160 3.60 -19.84 3.47
CA PRO A 160 3.94 -20.29 4.82
C PRO A 160 5.40 -20.77 4.92
N GLY A 161 6.01 -20.63 6.10
CA GLY A 161 7.33 -21.19 6.42
C GLY A 161 8.50 -20.65 5.58
N LYS A 162 8.39 -19.41 5.07
CA LYS A 162 9.46 -18.77 4.30
C LYS A 162 10.21 -17.74 5.15
N ALA A 163 11.53 -17.75 5.07
CA ALA A 163 12.34 -16.63 5.55
C ALA A 163 12.32 -15.53 4.48
N ILE A 164 11.81 -14.36 4.85
CA ILE A 164 11.91 -13.13 4.04
C ILE A 164 13.14 -12.40 4.55
N ALA A 165 14.09 -12.11 3.66
CA ALA A 165 15.33 -11.43 4.01
C ALA A 165 15.66 -10.36 2.96
N PHE A 166 16.14 -9.21 3.42
CA PHE A 166 16.63 -8.14 2.55
C PHE A 166 17.65 -7.27 3.28
N GLY A 167 18.55 -6.65 2.51
CA GLY A 167 19.45 -5.63 3.01
C GLY A 167 18.75 -4.27 3.05
N ASP A 168 18.62 -3.70 4.24
CA ASP A 168 18.18 -2.32 4.44
C ASP A 168 19.40 -1.40 4.51
N LEU A 169 19.36 -0.27 3.80
CA LEU A 169 20.49 0.67 3.72
C LEU A 169 20.87 1.30 5.06
N ILE A 170 19.98 1.29 6.05
CA ILE A 170 20.18 1.90 7.37
C ILE A 170 20.33 0.83 8.46
N ARG A 171 19.50 -0.21 8.43
CA ARG A 171 19.45 -1.26 9.46
C ARG A 171 20.33 -2.47 9.14
N GLY A 172 20.91 -2.55 7.94
CA GLY A 172 21.68 -3.71 7.49
C GLY A 172 20.76 -4.89 7.12
N ASP A 173 21.26 -6.11 7.29
CA ASP A 173 20.50 -7.31 6.95
C ASP A 173 19.34 -7.54 7.93
N VAL A 174 18.13 -7.62 7.39
CA VAL A 174 16.89 -7.89 8.13
C VAL A 174 16.28 -9.18 7.63
N SER A 175 15.80 -10.03 8.55
CA SER A 175 15.04 -11.22 8.20
C SER A 175 13.89 -11.50 9.16
N PHE A 176 12.78 -12.01 8.64
CA PHE A 176 11.61 -12.44 9.40
C PHE A 176 10.94 -13.65 8.74
N ALA A 177 10.23 -14.43 9.55
CA ALA A 177 9.39 -15.51 9.05
C ALA A 177 8.09 -14.95 8.44
N SER A 178 7.71 -15.44 7.27
CA SER A 178 6.47 -15.05 6.59
C SER A 178 5.22 -15.38 7.39
N ASP A 179 5.30 -16.37 8.29
CA ASP A 179 4.22 -16.76 9.19
C ASP A 179 3.80 -15.62 10.15
N LEU A 180 4.64 -14.59 10.31
CA LEU A 180 4.35 -13.40 11.11
C LEU A 180 3.48 -12.36 10.37
N LEU A 181 3.17 -12.55 9.09
CA LEU A 181 2.42 -11.56 8.30
C LEU A 181 0.92 -11.89 8.21
N GLY A 182 0.56 -13.17 8.22
CA GLY A 182 -0.79 -13.63 7.87
C GLY A 182 -1.17 -13.29 6.42
N ASP A 183 -2.40 -13.60 6.02
CA ASP A 183 -2.95 -13.20 4.72
C ASP A 183 -3.53 -11.78 4.85
N PHE A 184 -2.73 -10.77 4.51
CA PHE A 184 -3.12 -9.37 4.65
C PHE A 184 -3.97 -8.87 3.47
N SER A 185 -4.87 -7.93 3.76
CA SER A 185 -5.74 -7.31 2.76
C SER A 185 -4.93 -6.42 1.82
N ILE A 186 -5.23 -6.48 0.53
CA ILE A 186 -4.60 -5.64 -0.51
C ILE A 186 -5.59 -4.81 -1.32
N ALA A 187 -6.89 -5.15 -1.28
CA ALA A 187 -7.94 -4.34 -1.87
C ALA A 187 -9.28 -4.62 -1.18
N LYS A 188 -10.12 -3.58 -1.05
CA LYS A 188 -11.52 -3.74 -0.65
C LYS A 188 -12.32 -4.41 -1.77
N LYS A 189 -12.08 -4.02 -3.02
CA LYS A 189 -12.69 -4.61 -4.23
C LYS A 189 -11.71 -4.57 -5.40
N ILE A 190 -12.04 -5.25 -6.50
CA ILE A 190 -11.19 -5.25 -7.71
C ILE A 190 -10.89 -3.84 -8.27
N ASN A 191 -11.80 -2.88 -8.03
CA ASN A 191 -11.67 -1.49 -8.44
C ASN A 191 -11.42 -0.54 -7.25
N VAL A 192 -11.19 -1.06 -6.04
CA VAL A 192 -11.00 -0.25 -4.83
C VAL A 192 -9.79 -0.83 -4.07
N PRO A 193 -8.55 -0.41 -4.41
CA PRO A 193 -7.36 -0.79 -3.67
C PRO A 193 -7.41 -0.26 -2.23
N LEU A 194 -6.55 -0.78 -1.36
CA LEU A 194 -6.28 -0.21 -0.04
C LEU A 194 -5.21 0.88 -0.13
#